data_AF-A0A1H4R4Y3-F1
#
_entry.id   AF-A0A1H4R4Y3-F1
#
_cell.length_a   1.000
_cell.length_b   1.000
_cell.length_c   1.000
_cell.angle_alpha   90.00
_cell.angle_beta   90.00
_cell.angle_gamma   90.00
#
_symmetry.space_group_name_H-M   'P 1'
#
loop_
_entity.id
_entity.type
_entity.pdbx_description
1 polymer ?
#
loop_
_entity_poly.entity_id
_entity_poly.type
_entity_poly.pdbx_seq_one_letter_code
_entity_poly.pdbx_strand_id
1 'polypeptide(L)'
;MTEQQSNDLHPQRDLTRRRVVVSGGAAVAAAGLGTAIATTASAGETSATSATPSASASSPSGEVCYRLTSETTEGPYYIDADKIRKDITENKEGIPMTLRLKVIESDSCEPVAKAAVDIWHCDALGLYSGYESSSSGGGGTPPTGAPPTGTPPTGTPTGAPTGGPPGGGHQEPTDDKRYLRGTQLTDRHGFVEFTTVFPGWYRGRCVHIHTKVHVGGTLTDAGYEGGHTCHTGQLFFAEEAVLASAEVAPYNTSTTERTTLDADGIYPGNGAQGGLLNLRYRKGKIEKGVTASLTLGVDPDATHEGTDL
;
A
#
# COMPACT_ATOMS: atom_id res chain seq x y z
N MET A 1 65.33 -33.02 -6.18
CA MET A 1 65.52 -31.94 -7.17
C MET A 1 64.13 -31.56 -7.64
N THR A 2 63.56 -30.37 -7.47
CA THR A 2 63.90 -29.14 -6.77
C THR A 2 62.56 -28.40 -6.72
N GLU A 3 62.24 -27.78 -5.59
CA GLU A 3 61.07 -26.91 -5.42
C GLU A 3 61.14 -25.69 -6.34
N GLN A 4 59.97 -25.15 -6.73
CA GLN A 4 59.85 -23.71 -6.92
C GLN A 4 58.45 -23.21 -6.50
N GLN A 5 58.49 -22.23 -5.61
CA GLN A 5 57.41 -21.61 -4.84
C GLN A 5 56.62 -20.54 -5.59
N SER A 6 55.46 -20.21 -5.01
CA SER A 6 54.81 -18.88 -4.91
C SER A 6 54.13 -18.33 -6.18
N ASN A 7 52.98 -17.65 -6.13
CA ASN A 7 52.42 -16.83 -5.06
C ASN A 7 50.90 -16.64 -5.23
N ASP A 8 50.13 -16.83 -4.16
CA ASP A 8 48.76 -16.31 -4.00
C ASP A 8 48.82 -14.82 -3.62
N LEU A 9 47.97 -13.98 -4.22
CA LEU A 9 47.82 -12.57 -3.83
C LEU A 9 46.35 -12.24 -3.56
N HIS A 10 46.03 -12.09 -2.26
CA HIS A 10 44.86 -11.39 -1.74
C HIS A 10 45.05 -9.87 -1.85
N PRO A 11 44.04 -9.07 -2.22
CA PRO A 11 44.05 -7.63 -1.96
C PRO A 11 43.39 -7.31 -0.62
N GLN A 12 44.18 -6.87 0.36
CA GLN A 12 43.69 -6.21 1.58
C GLN A 12 43.52 -4.70 1.39
N ARG A 13 42.57 -4.18 2.16
CA ARG A 13 42.11 -2.79 2.32
C ARG A 13 43.25 -1.78 2.50
N ASP A 14 43.11 -0.61 1.87
CA ASP A 14 43.90 0.59 2.20
C ASP A 14 42.99 1.71 2.71
N LEU A 15 43.16 2.07 3.99
CA LEU A 15 42.50 3.17 4.68
C LEU A 15 43.56 4.25 4.92
N THR A 16 43.50 5.35 4.16
CA THR A 16 44.46 6.44 4.30
C THR A 16 44.13 7.32 5.49
N ARG A 17 44.99 7.30 6.52
CA ARG A 17 44.99 8.20 7.68
C ARG A 17 45.58 9.56 7.33
N ARG A 18 44.94 10.65 7.77
CA ARG A 18 45.62 11.92 8.08
C ARG A 18 45.70 12.10 9.61
N ARG A 19 46.92 12.21 10.13
CA ARG A 19 47.28 12.85 11.42
C ARG A 19 47.81 14.26 11.08
N VAL A 20 47.71 15.30 11.92
CA VAL A 20 48.58 15.61 13.09
C VAL A 20 48.06 16.94 13.73
N VAL A 21 47.73 16.96 15.04
CA VAL A 21 48.36 17.69 16.20
C VAL A 21 48.19 19.23 16.17
N VAL A 22 47.72 19.92 17.23
CA VAL A 22 48.52 20.45 18.37
C VAL A 22 47.68 20.65 19.63
N SER A 23 48.16 20.05 20.73
CA SER A 23 47.86 20.36 22.12
C SER A 23 48.70 21.54 22.61
N GLY A 24 48.10 22.51 23.30
CA GLY A 24 48.81 23.56 24.02
C GLY A 24 48.09 23.89 25.32
N GLY A 25 48.72 23.58 26.45
CA GLY A 25 48.36 24.10 27.76
C GLY A 25 49.54 24.87 28.36
N ALA A 26 49.28 26.03 28.95
CA ALA A 26 50.09 26.67 29.99
C ALA A 26 49.29 27.81 30.64
N ALA A 27 49.34 27.87 31.97
CA ALA A 27 48.69 28.85 32.84
C ALA A 27 49.63 30.01 33.19
N VAL A 28 49.10 31.22 33.43
CA VAL A 28 49.71 32.26 34.29
C VAL A 28 48.60 33.14 34.89
N ALA A 29 48.72 33.43 36.20
CA ALA A 29 47.79 34.20 37.03
C ALA A 29 48.13 35.71 37.09
N ALA A 30 47.15 36.57 37.36
CA ALA A 30 47.35 37.83 38.09
C ALA A 30 46.03 38.42 38.67
N ALA A 31 46.18 39.01 39.85
CA ALA A 31 45.20 39.48 40.82
C ALA A 31 44.27 40.64 40.41
N GLY A 32 43.11 40.73 41.08
CA GLY A 32 42.30 41.94 41.23
C GLY A 32 41.42 41.86 42.48
N LEU A 33 41.66 42.75 43.44
CA LEU A 33 41.08 42.79 44.80
C LEU A 33 39.58 43.15 44.84
N GLY A 34 38.86 42.61 45.83
CA GLY A 34 37.52 43.10 46.23
C GLY A 34 36.88 42.30 47.37
N THR A 35 37.18 42.68 48.61
CA THR A 35 36.53 42.35 49.91
C THR A 35 35.00 42.61 49.86
N ALA A 36 34.05 42.02 50.60
CA ALA A 36 33.93 41.30 51.88
C ALA A 36 32.58 40.49 51.80
N ILE A 37 32.23 39.47 52.59
CA ILE A 37 31.93 39.41 54.05
C ILE A 37 31.85 37.92 54.41
N ALA A 38 32.37 37.53 55.58
CA ALA A 38 32.32 36.18 56.12
C ALA A 38 31.04 35.93 56.94
N THR A 39 30.44 34.74 56.83
CA THR A 39 29.84 34.02 57.97
C THR A 39 29.86 32.51 57.74
N THR A 40 30.25 31.81 58.79
CA THR A 40 30.36 30.37 59.00
C THR A 40 29.02 29.63 59.01
N ALA A 41 28.97 28.38 58.54
CA ALA A 41 28.57 27.19 59.33
C ALA A 41 28.20 25.99 58.42
N SER A 42 28.51 24.82 58.96
CA SER A 42 28.32 23.48 58.41
C SER A 42 27.01 22.85 58.90
N ALA A 43 26.55 21.85 58.14
CA ALA A 43 25.64 20.74 58.46
C ALA A 43 24.12 21.01 58.43
N GLY A 44 23.42 20.10 57.75
CA GLY A 44 21.97 19.90 57.87
C GLY A 44 21.37 19.25 56.63
N GLU A 45 21.13 17.95 56.69
CA GLU A 45 20.26 17.18 55.79
C GLU A 45 18.91 17.87 55.55
N THR A 46 18.37 17.82 54.33
CA THR A 46 17.05 17.22 54.04
C THR A 46 16.72 17.23 52.56
N SER A 47 16.10 16.13 52.15
CA SER A 47 15.54 15.81 50.85
C SER A 47 14.70 16.92 50.21
N ALA A 48 14.93 17.18 48.92
CA ALA A 48 13.92 17.72 48.03
C ALA A 48 14.17 17.19 46.62
N THR A 49 13.49 16.08 46.29
CA THR A 49 13.42 15.54 44.93
C THR A 49 12.69 16.54 44.04
N SER A 50 13.42 17.30 43.23
CA SER A 50 12.83 18.12 42.18
C SER A 50 12.37 17.20 41.05
N ALA A 51 11.12 16.75 41.12
CA ALA A 51 10.46 16.09 40.01
C ALA A 51 10.17 17.13 38.92
N THR A 52 10.99 17.12 37.87
CA THR A 52 10.68 17.79 36.60
C THR A 52 9.40 17.15 36.06
N PRO A 53 8.33 17.91 35.72
CA PRO A 53 7.21 17.32 35.01
C PRO A 53 7.72 16.97 33.61
N SER A 54 7.98 15.68 33.40
CA SER A 54 8.11 15.12 32.07
C SER A 54 6.73 15.22 31.44
N ALA A 55 6.49 16.33 30.74
CA ALA A 55 5.35 16.45 29.87
C ALA A 55 5.51 15.37 28.79
N SER A 56 4.90 14.22 29.02
CA SER A 56 4.57 13.30 27.95
C SER A 56 3.74 14.11 26.97
N ALA A 57 4.37 14.53 25.88
CA ALA A 57 3.68 15.00 24.72
C ALA A 57 2.88 13.80 24.19
N SER A 58 1.66 13.65 24.70
CA SER A 58 0.65 12.83 24.07
C SER A 58 0.38 13.47 22.72
N SER A 59 1.03 12.96 21.68
CA SER A 59 0.70 13.29 20.30
C SER A 59 -0.78 13.01 20.10
N PRO A 60 -1.61 14.00 19.73
CA PRO A 60 -2.98 13.73 19.33
C PRO A 60 -2.94 13.34 17.86
N SER A 61 -2.42 12.16 17.55
CA SER A 61 -2.77 11.50 16.30
C SER A 61 -4.03 10.70 16.60
N GLY A 62 -5.18 11.33 16.45
CA GLY A 62 -6.47 10.64 16.37
C GLY A 62 -6.48 9.77 15.11
N GLU A 63 -5.71 8.68 15.15
CA GLU A 63 -5.88 7.58 14.21
C GLU A 63 -7.34 7.17 14.33
N VAL A 64 -8.05 7.20 13.21
CA VAL A 64 -9.47 6.83 13.10
C VAL A 64 -9.56 5.34 13.39
N CYS A 65 -9.54 5.01 14.66
CA CYS A 65 -9.47 3.66 15.21
C CYS A 65 -10.88 3.13 15.38
N TYR A 66 -11.79 3.21 14.40
CA TYR A 66 -13.20 2.91 14.71
C TYR A 66 -14.09 2.43 13.58
N ARG A 67 -13.59 2.02 12.41
CA ARG A 67 -14.51 1.55 11.35
C ARG A 67 -13.91 0.44 10.51
N LEU A 68 -14.63 -0.70 10.48
CA LEU A 68 -14.51 -1.70 9.43
C LEU A 68 -14.50 -0.97 8.08
N THR A 69 -13.44 -1.19 7.32
CA THR A 69 -13.35 -0.69 5.95
C THR A 69 -14.48 -1.32 5.15
N SER A 70 -15.16 -0.52 4.33
CA SER A 70 -16.26 -1.01 3.51
C SER A 70 -15.76 -2.10 2.58
N GLU A 71 -16.47 -3.22 2.62
CA GLU A 71 -16.23 -4.33 1.70
C GLU A 71 -16.88 -4.05 0.37
N THR A 72 -16.27 -4.58 -0.67
CA THR A 72 -16.74 -4.47 -2.05
C THR A 72 -16.52 -5.80 -2.76
N THR A 73 -17.15 -6.00 -3.92
CA THR A 73 -16.90 -7.19 -4.73
C THR A 73 -15.42 -7.39 -5.08
N GLU A 74 -14.97 -8.64 -5.14
CA GLU A 74 -13.65 -8.99 -5.68
C GLU A 74 -13.54 -8.67 -7.18
N GLY A 75 -14.67 -8.71 -7.89
CA GLY A 75 -14.68 -8.65 -9.35
C GLY A 75 -14.07 -9.91 -10.02
N PRO A 76 -14.14 -9.97 -11.35
CA PRO A 76 -13.91 -11.22 -12.09
C PRO A 76 -12.45 -11.65 -12.22
N TYR A 77 -11.50 -10.78 -11.83
CA TYR A 77 -10.09 -10.93 -12.20
C TYR A 77 -9.17 -11.20 -11.00
N TYR A 78 -9.70 -11.68 -9.88
CA TYR A 78 -8.88 -12.22 -8.81
C TYR A 78 -8.10 -13.44 -9.33
N ILE A 79 -6.82 -13.52 -9.00
CA ILE A 79 -5.99 -14.69 -9.21
C ILE A 79 -5.20 -14.84 -7.94
N ASP A 80 -5.34 -15.99 -7.26
CA ASP A 80 -4.38 -16.37 -6.26
C ASP A 80 -3.05 -16.63 -6.97
N ALA A 81 -2.17 -15.63 -6.91
CA ALA A 81 -0.96 -15.62 -7.70
C ALA A 81 0.19 -16.36 -6.99
N ASP A 82 0.04 -16.67 -5.68
CA ASP A 82 1.10 -17.21 -4.83
C ASP A 82 2.42 -16.40 -4.92
N LYS A 83 2.31 -15.09 -5.16
CA LYS A 83 3.47 -14.20 -5.36
C LYS A 83 3.72 -13.33 -4.14
N ILE A 84 4.45 -13.85 -3.18
CA ILE A 84 4.97 -13.04 -2.06
C ILE A 84 6.07 -12.11 -2.56
N ARG A 85 5.74 -10.83 -2.74
CA ARG A 85 6.68 -9.84 -3.26
C ARG A 85 6.29 -8.41 -2.95
N LYS A 86 7.32 -7.59 -2.77
CA LYS A 86 7.19 -6.14 -2.59
C LYS A 86 7.00 -5.40 -3.91
N ASP A 87 7.83 -5.70 -4.91
CA ASP A 87 7.74 -5.09 -6.23
C ASP A 87 6.84 -5.94 -7.14
N ILE A 88 5.70 -5.37 -7.51
CA ILE A 88 4.70 -6.00 -8.37
C ILE A 88 4.71 -5.44 -9.79
N THR A 89 5.57 -4.46 -10.09
CA THR A 89 5.55 -3.72 -11.36
C THR A 89 5.73 -4.62 -12.58
N GLU A 90 6.64 -5.61 -12.49
CA GLU A 90 7.10 -6.43 -13.61
C GLU A 90 7.42 -5.59 -14.87
N ASN A 91 8.05 -4.43 -14.68
CA ASN A 91 8.42 -3.46 -15.73
C ASN A 91 7.25 -2.80 -16.48
N LYS A 92 6.01 -2.85 -15.97
CA LYS A 92 4.91 -2.09 -16.57
C LYS A 92 5.21 -0.59 -16.49
N GLU A 93 4.99 0.09 -17.62
CA GLU A 93 5.12 1.54 -17.70
C GLU A 93 4.01 2.23 -16.91
N GLY A 94 4.33 3.39 -16.33
CA GLY A 94 3.39 4.19 -15.58
C GLY A 94 4.09 5.13 -14.60
N ILE A 95 3.29 5.87 -13.84
CA ILE A 95 3.78 6.72 -12.76
C ILE A 95 4.20 5.80 -11.60
N PRO A 96 5.45 5.83 -11.12
CA PRO A 96 5.88 5.00 -10.00
C PRO A 96 5.06 5.28 -8.76
N MET A 97 4.60 4.23 -8.08
CA MET A 97 3.80 4.35 -6.88
C MET A 97 4.30 3.43 -5.76
N THR A 98 4.39 3.98 -4.55
CA THR A 98 4.52 3.19 -3.32
C THR A 98 3.17 3.15 -2.63
N LEU A 99 2.61 1.96 -2.45
CA LEU A 99 1.37 1.74 -1.70
C LEU A 99 1.70 1.19 -0.31
N ARG A 100 1.30 1.89 0.74
CA ARG A 100 1.48 1.44 2.13
C ARG A 100 0.13 1.23 2.81
N LEU A 101 -0.14 0.00 3.21
CA LEU A 101 -1.36 -0.36 3.93
C LEU A 101 -1.00 -0.71 5.38
N LYS A 102 -1.86 -0.32 6.31
CA LYS A 102 -1.84 -0.79 7.70
C LYS A 102 -3.09 -1.62 7.93
N VAL A 103 -2.97 -2.84 8.43
CA VAL A 103 -4.10 -3.67 8.82
C VAL A 103 -4.23 -3.62 10.34
N ILE A 104 -5.41 -3.26 10.81
CA ILE A 104 -5.78 -3.26 12.22
C ILE A 104 -7.08 -4.04 12.40
N GLU A 105 -7.25 -4.65 13.55
CA GLU A 105 -8.54 -5.20 13.97
C GLU A 105 -9.50 -4.04 14.26
N SER A 106 -10.74 -4.14 13.79
CA SER A 106 -11.68 -3.03 13.74
C SER A 106 -12.21 -2.55 15.10
N ASP A 107 -12.28 -3.42 16.10
CA ASP A 107 -12.80 -3.12 17.43
C ASP A 107 -11.72 -2.64 18.41
N SER A 108 -10.57 -3.32 18.42
CA SER A 108 -9.44 -3.10 19.34
C SER A 108 -8.37 -2.18 18.77
N CYS A 109 -8.32 -2.00 17.44
CA CYS A 109 -7.29 -1.29 16.70
C CYS A 109 -5.88 -1.85 16.87
N GLU A 110 -5.78 -3.08 17.37
CA GLU A 110 -4.52 -3.76 17.44
C GLU A 110 -4.04 -4.09 16.03
N PRO A 111 -2.74 -3.88 15.73
CA PRO A 111 -2.22 -4.27 14.43
C PRO A 111 -2.33 -5.77 14.20
N VAL A 112 -2.87 -6.15 13.04
CA VAL A 112 -2.94 -7.57 12.65
C VAL A 112 -1.62 -7.94 12.00
N ALA A 113 -0.77 -8.66 12.73
CA ALA A 113 0.52 -9.13 12.23
C ALA A 113 0.38 -10.46 11.47
N LYS A 114 1.25 -10.67 10.47
CA LYS A 114 1.29 -11.88 9.63
C LYS A 114 0.00 -12.17 8.84
N ALA A 115 -0.87 -11.19 8.66
CA ALA A 115 -1.95 -11.28 7.68
C ALA A 115 -1.35 -11.20 6.28
N ALA A 116 -1.80 -12.04 5.35
CA ALA A 116 -1.45 -11.90 3.95
C ALA A 116 -2.37 -10.88 3.30
N VAL A 117 -1.80 -9.88 2.67
CA VAL A 117 -2.51 -8.83 1.96
C VAL A 117 -2.23 -9.00 0.48
N ASP A 118 -3.27 -9.33 -0.28
CA ASP A 118 -3.21 -9.36 -1.73
C ASP A 118 -3.62 -8.01 -2.29
N ILE A 119 -2.96 -7.62 -3.38
CA ILE A 119 -3.42 -6.55 -4.25
C ILE A 119 -3.35 -6.96 -5.71
N TRP A 120 -4.30 -6.47 -6.51
CA TRP A 120 -4.25 -6.54 -7.96
C TRP A 120 -4.90 -5.31 -8.60
N HIS A 121 -4.36 -4.88 -9.73
CA HIS A 121 -4.95 -3.78 -10.49
C HIS A 121 -4.57 -3.82 -11.97
N CYS A 122 -5.30 -3.04 -12.77
CA CYS A 122 -4.97 -2.85 -14.17
C CYS A 122 -3.72 -1.98 -14.37
N ASP A 123 -3.08 -2.12 -15.52
CA ASP A 123 -1.99 -1.24 -15.93
C ASP A 123 -2.47 0.19 -16.25
N ALA A 124 -1.53 1.04 -16.67
CA ALA A 124 -1.80 2.43 -17.01
C ALA A 124 -2.85 2.62 -18.13
N LEU A 125 -3.13 1.59 -18.92
CA LEU A 125 -4.10 1.60 -20.03
C LEU A 125 -5.35 0.77 -19.74
N GLY A 126 -5.54 0.29 -18.52
CA GLY A 126 -6.74 -0.42 -18.11
C GLY A 126 -6.72 -1.93 -18.38
N LEU A 127 -5.55 -2.53 -18.62
CA LEU A 127 -5.43 -3.97 -18.87
C LEU A 127 -5.02 -4.74 -17.62
N TYR A 128 -5.70 -5.85 -17.34
CA TYR A 128 -5.32 -6.78 -16.27
C TYR A 128 -4.42 -7.89 -16.79
N SER A 129 -3.34 -8.19 -16.06
CA SER A 129 -2.54 -9.39 -16.31
C SER A 129 -3.40 -10.64 -16.12
N GLY A 130 -3.22 -11.66 -16.96
CA GLY A 130 -4.09 -12.83 -16.99
C GLY A 130 -5.38 -12.63 -17.77
N TYR A 131 -5.71 -11.40 -18.20
CA TYR A 131 -6.99 -11.09 -18.87
C TYR A 131 -6.85 -10.02 -19.96
N GLU A 132 -5.68 -9.85 -20.58
CA GLU A 132 -5.46 -8.75 -21.53
C GLU A 132 -6.41 -8.82 -22.73
N SER A 133 -6.71 -10.02 -23.21
CA SER A 133 -7.67 -10.26 -24.30
C SER A 133 -9.10 -9.87 -23.94
N SER A 134 -9.48 -10.03 -22.67
CA SER A 134 -10.82 -9.71 -22.17
C SER A 134 -10.91 -8.23 -21.75
N SER A 135 -9.78 -7.63 -21.37
CA SER A 135 -9.68 -6.22 -20.98
C SER A 135 -9.72 -5.27 -22.18
N SER A 136 -9.21 -5.70 -23.34
CA SER A 136 -9.18 -4.93 -24.59
C SER A 136 -10.54 -4.89 -25.33
N GLY A 137 -11.50 -5.69 -24.90
CA GLY A 137 -12.86 -5.79 -25.45
C GLY A 137 -13.92 -5.13 -24.59
N GLY A 138 -13.68 -3.91 -24.11
CA GLY A 138 -14.71 -3.03 -23.53
C GLY A 138 -15.62 -3.70 -22.50
N GLY A 139 -15.12 -3.80 -21.26
CA GLY A 139 -15.87 -3.89 -20.00
C GLY A 139 -17.21 -4.63 -20.05
N GLY A 140 -17.26 -5.79 -19.36
CA GLY A 140 -18.53 -6.39 -18.97
C GLY A 140 -19.51 -5.30 -18.52
N THR A 141 -20.74 -5.38 -19.04
CA THR A 141 -21.80 -4.41 -18.77
C THR A 141 -21.81 -4.08 -17.27
N PRO A 142 -21.72 -2.80 -16.88
CA PRO A 142 -21.88 -2.43 -15.48
C PRO A 142 -23.24 -2.98 -15.01
N PRO A 143 -23.40 -3.36 -13.74
CA PRO A 143 -24.71 -3.72 -13.21
C PRO A 143 -25.58 -2.46 -13.23
N THR A 144 -26.25 -2.19 -14.35
CA THR A 144 -27.31 -1.18 -14.41
C THR A 144 -28.54 -1.79 -13.76
N GLY A 145 -28.58 -1.71 -12.44
CA GLY A 145 -29.79 -1.95 -11.67
C GLY A 145 -30.81 -0.84 -11.92
N ALA A 146 -31.47 -0.88 -13.08
CA ALA A 146 -32.81 -0.34 -13.26
C ALA A 146 -33.69 -1.50 -13.78
N PRO A 147 -34.86 -1.79 -13.19
CA PRO A 147 -35.70 -2.88 -13.65
C PRO A 147 -36.12 -2.62 -15.11
N PRO A 148 -36.13 -3.63 -16.00
CA PRO A 148 -36.61 -3.43 -17.35
C PRO A 148 -38.11 -3.09 -17.31
N THR A 149 -38.44 -1.83 -17.56
CA THR A 149 -39.81 -1.40 -17.87
C THR A 149 -40.09 -1.70 -19.35
N GLY A 150 -40.30 -2.97 -19.66
CA GLY A 150 -40.65 -3.41 -21.01
C GLY A 150 -41.08 -4.87 -21.02
N THR A 151 -42.24 -5.12 -21.63
CA THR A 151 -42.77 -6.49 -21.83
C THR A 151 -41.76 -7.33 -22.65
N PRO A 152 -41.44 -8.57 -22.26
CA PRO A 152 -40.49 -9.40 -22.99
C PRO A 152 -40.98 -9.69 -24.43
N PRO A 153 -40.10 -9.66 -25.45
CA PRO A 153 -40.46 -10.11 -26.79
C PRO A 153 -40.58 -11.64 -26.84
N THR A 154 -41.67 -12.13 -27.44
CA THR A 154 -42.07 -13.56 -27.49
C THR A 154 -41.34 -14.37 -28.59
N GLY A 155 -40.13 -13.99 -28.98
CA GLY A 155 -39.38 -14.68 -30.03
C GLY A 155 -38.26 -15.54 -29.48
N THR A 156 -38.25 -16.84 -29.78
CA THR A 156 -37.12 -17.74 -29.48
C THR A 156 -35.91 -17.40 -30.37
N PRO A 157 -34.75 -16.98 -29.84
CA PRO A 157 -33.55 -16.74 -30.65
C PRO A 157 -32.83 -18.06 -30.94
N THR A 158 -32.54 -18.34 -32.22
CA THR A 158 -31.82 -19.54 -32.71
C THR A 158 -30.31 -19.30 -32.85
N GLY A 159 -29.70 -18.51 -31.96
CA GLY A 159 -28.26 -18.26 -31.97
C GLY A 159 -27.62 -18.67 -30.65
N ALA A 160 -26.55 -19.47 -30.68
CA ALA A 160 -25.71 -19.68 -29.51
C ALA A 160 -25.12 -18.33 -29.06
N PRO A 161 -25.27 -17.92 -27.79
CA PRO A 161 -24.70 -16.67 -27.32
C PRO A 161 -23.19 -16.84 -27.18
N THR A 162 -22.41 -16.06 -27.92
CA THR A 162 -20.96 -15.86 -27.69
C THR A 162 -20.70 -14.73 -26.69
N GLY A 163 -21.71 -14.38 -25.87
CA GLY A 163 -21.57 -13.46 -24.75
C GLY A 163 -21.58 -14.25 -23.45
N GLY A 164 -20.48 -14.19 -22.70
CA GLY A 164 -20.46 -14.67 -21.32
C GLY A 164 -21.57 -14.00 -20.49
N PRO A 165 -22.08 -14.66 -19.45
CA PRO A 165 -23.22 -14.16 -18.71
C PRO A 165 -22.91 -12.81 -18.04
N PRO A 166 -23.88 -11.90 -17.96
CA PRO A 166 -23.74 -10.67 -17.19
C PRO A 166 -23.87 -11.02 -15.70
N GLY A 167 -22.77 -10.94 -14.95
CA GLY A 167 -22.80 -11.08 -13.49
C GLY A 167 -21.52 -11.63 -12.87
N GLY A 168 -20.79 -10.77 -12.14
CA GLY A 168 -20.19 -11.00 -10.82
C GLY A 168 -19.33 -12.24 -10.49
N GLY A 169 -19.04 -13.16 -11.41
CA GLY A 169 -18.26 -14.36 -11.11
C GLY A 169 -16.77 -14.26 -11.45
N HIS A 170 -15.94 -15.01 -10.72
CA HIS A 170 -14.53 -15.26 -11.06
C HIS A 170 -14.41 -15.79 -12.50
N GLN A 171 -13.46 -15.23 -13.26
CA GLN A 171 -13.14 -15.68 -14.61
C GLN A 171 -11.81 -16.41 -14.64
N GLU A 172 -11.72 -17.47 -15.43
CA GLU A 172 -10.44 -18.14 -15.68
C GLU A 172 -9.46 -17.25 -16.45
N PRO A 173 -8.18 -17.18 -16.04
CA PRO A 173 -7.17 -16.42 -16.77
C PRO A 173 -7.01 -16.89 -18.22
N THR A 174 -6.82 -15.94 -19.14
CA THR A 174 -6.53 -16.19 -20.55
C THR A 174 -5.04 -16.25 -20.88
N ASP A 175 -4.18 -15.83 -19.94
CA ASP A 175 -2.72 -15.98 -20.04
C ASP A 175 -2.02 -16.08 -18.66
N ASP A 176 -0.72 -16.37 -18.69
CA ASP A 176 0.11 -16.57 -17.51
C ASP A 176 0.74 -15.27 -16.95
N LYS A 177 0.38 -14.09 -17.48
CA LYS A 177 0.96 -12.84 -17.01
C LYS A 177 0.45 -12.52 -15.60
N ARG A 178 1.35 -12.03 -14.74
CA ARG A 178 1.05 -11.72 -13.33
C ARG A 178 1.54 -10.35 -12.89
N TYR A 179 1.86 -9.44 -13.82
CA TYR A 179 2.23 -8.07 -13.46
C TYR A 179 1.12 -7.39 -12.63
N LEU A 180 1.51 -6.46 -11.76
CA LEU A 180 0.61 -5.65 -10.94
C LEU A 180 -0.32 -6.46 -10.02
N ARG A 181 0.16 -7.66 -9.62
CA ARG A 181 -0.45 -8.55 -8.63
C ARG A 181 0.58 -8.93 -7.58
N GLY A 182 0.21 -9.04 -6.32
CA GLY A 182 1.13 -9.62 -5.34
C GLY A 182 0.60 -9.61 -3.92
N THR A 183 1.32 -10.36 -3.11
CA THR A 183 0.98 -10.63 -1.72
C THR A 183 2.13 -10.17 -0.84
N GLN A 184 1.81 -9.56 0.30
CA GLN A 184 2.78 -9.24 1.35
C GLN A 184 2.20 -9.65 2.70
N LEU A 185 3.07 -10.08 3.62
CA LEU A 185 2.67 -10.30 5.01
C LEU A 185 2.82 -9.01 5.80
N THR A 186 1.79 -8.69 6.58
CA THR A 186 1.88 -7.58 7.52
C THR A 186 2.99 -7.82 8.54
N ASP A 187 3.77 -6.78 8.82
CA ASP A 187 4.77 -6.83 9.88
C ASP A 187 4.10 -6.81 11.28
N ARG A 188 4.92 -6.80 12.34
CA ARG A 188 4.42 -6.76 13.72
C ARG A 188 3.57 -5.52 14.06
N HIS A 189 3.61 -4.49 13.21
CA HIS A 189 2.87 -3.25 13.35
C HIS A 189 1.72 -3.17 12.33
N GLY A 190 1.38 -4.27 11.68
CA GLY A 190 0.28 -4.37 10.72
C GLY A 190 0.61 -3.80 9.34
N PHE A 191 1.85 -3.44 9.04
CA PHE A 191 2.18 -2.77 7.78
C PHE A 191 2.58 -3.72 6.66
N VAL A 192 2.09 -3.42 5.46
CA VAL A 192 2.66 -3.88 4.18
C VAL A 192 3.01 -2.68 3.30
N GLU A 193 3.98 -2.88 2.42
CA GLU A 193 4.37 -1.88 1.43
C GLU A 193 4.58 -2.56 0.08
N PHE A 194 4.00 -1.99 -0.98
CA PHE A 194 4.16 -2.44 -2.36
C PHE A 194 4.80 -1.35 -3.23
N THR A 195 5.70 -1.77 -4.11
CA THR A 195 6.19 -0.96 -5.23
C THR A 195 5.40 -1.35 -6.48
N THR A 196 4.70 -0.39 -7.06
CA THR A 196 3.81 -0.58 -8.20
C THR A 196 3.79 0.67 -9.10
N VAL A 197 2.85 0.76 -10.05
CA VAL A 197 2.52 1.97 -10.81
C VAL A 197 1.11 2.47 -10.47
N PHE A 198 0.87 3.76 -10.68
CA PHE A 198 -0.47 4.33 -10.56
C PHE A 198 -1.42 3.62 -11.57
N PRO A 199 -2.61 3.15 -11.16
CA PRO A 199 -3.48 2.39 -12.06
C PRO A 199 -4.09 3.27 -13.14
N GLY A 200 -4.32 2.68 -14.32
CA GLY A 200 -5.14 3.28 -15.36
C GLY A 200 -6.64 3.13 -15.06
N TRP A 201 -7.45 3.31 -16.10
CA TRP A 201 -8.90 3.10 -16.03
C TRP A 201 -9.39 2.30 -17.23
N TYR A 202 -10.53 1.65 -17.02
CA TYR A 202 -11.30 0.97 -18.05
C TYR A 202 -12.76 1.39 -17.95
N ARG A 203 -13.53 1.14 -19.01
CA ARG A 203 -14.89 1.66 -19.12
C ARG A 203 -15.77 1.20 -17.95
N GLY A 204 -16.51 2.15 -17.37
CA GLY A 204 -17.54 1.89 -16.37
C GLY A 204 -17.04 1.78 -14.94
N ARG A 205 -15.73 1.95 -14.69
CA ARG A 205 -15.14 1.93 -13.35
C ARG A 205 -14.20 3.12 -13.16
N CYS A 206 -14.22 3.71 -11.98
CA CYS A 206 -13.22 4.68 -11.55
C CYS A 206 -11.86 3.99 -11.32
N VAL A 207 -10.79 4.77 -11.11
CA VAL A 207 -9.46 4.21 -10.86
C VAL A 207 -9.43 3.55 -9.48
N HIS A 208 -9.00 2.28 -9.43
CA HIS A 208 -8.96 1.49 -8.20
C HIS A 208 -7.84 0.44 -8.18
N ILE A 209 -7.52 -0.05 -6.98
CA ILE A 209 -6.73 -1.25 -6.73
C ILE A 209 -7.58 -2.19 -5.88
N HIS A 210 -7.68 -3.45 -6.26
CA HIS A 210 -8.36 -4.43 -5.42
C HIS A 210 -7.47 -4.90 -4.27
N THR A 211 -8.08 -5.33 -3.17
CA THR A 211 -7.34 -5.94 -2.06
C THR A 211 -8.13 -7.05 -1.38
N LYS A 212 -7.42 -8.09 -0.94
CA LYS A 212 -7.90 -9.10 0.01
C LYS A 212 -6.97 -9.17 1.22
N VAL A 213 -7.52 -9.42 2.39
CA VAL A 213 -6.77 -9.68 3.62
C VAL A 213 -7.11 -11.08 4.11
N HIS A 214 -6.08 -11.90 4.28
CA HIS A 214 -6.19 -13.28 4.76
C HIS A 214 -5.51 -13.44 6.11
N VAL A 215 -6.16 -14.18 7.01
CA VAL A 215 -5.68 -14.42 8.38
C VAL A 215 -5.76 -15.91 8.73
N GLY A 216 -5.00 -16.33 9.74
CA GLY A 216 -4.97 -17.72 10.22
C GLY A 216 -4.25 -18.72 9.30
N GLY A 217 -3.60 -18.24 8.24
CA GLY A 217 -2.77 -19.06 7.35
C GLY A 217 -1.30 -19.07 7.75
N THR A 218 -0.49 -19.80 6.99
CA THR A 218 0.95 -19.95 7.21
C THR A 218 1.70 -19.76 5.91
N LEU A 219 2.79 -19.00 5.95
CA LEU A 219 3.69 -18.90 4.81
C LEU A 219 4.51 -20.19 4.64
N THR A 220 4.42 -20.77 3.45
CA THR A 220 5.16 -21.95 2.99
C THR A 220 6.07 -21.56 1.82
N ASP A 221 6.85 -22.53 1.31
CA ASP A 221 7.63 -22.35 0.09
C ASP A 221 6.74 -22.25 -1.18
N ALA A 222 5.48 -22.68 -1.08
CA ALA A 222 4.52 -22.64 -2.19
C ALA A 222 3.63 -21.40 -2.18
N GLY A 223 3.53 -20.68 -1.05
CA GLY A 223 2.66 -19.51 -0.95
C GLY A 223 2.17 -19.29 0.48
N TYR A 224 1.08 -18.56 0.63
CA TYR A 224 0.39 -18.44 1.91
C TYR A 224 -0.75 -19.47 1.95
N GLU A 225 -0.63 -20.47 2.80
CA GLU A 225 -1.54 -21.62 2.82
C GLU A 225 -2.43 -21.65 4.06
N GLY A 226 -3.66 -22.11 3.88
CA GLY A 226 -4.68 -22.16 4.93
C GLY A 226 -5.23 -20.78 5.29
N GLY A 227 -5.88 -20.69 6.44
CA GLY A 227 -6.58 -19.46 6.84
C GLY A 227 -7.88 -19.24 6.06
N HIS A 228 -8.34 -17.99 6.04
CA HIS A 228 -9.52 -17.54 5.32
C HIS A 228 -9.42 -16.05 4.96
N THR A 229 -10.20 -15.61 3.98
CA THR A 229 -10.32 -14.19 3.60
C THR A 229 -11.21 -13.48 4.61
N CYS A 230 -10.65 -12.58 5.42
CA CYS A 230 -11.44 -11.83 6.41
C CYS A 230 -11.94 -10.48 5.88
N HIS A 231 -11.37 -9.99 4.77
CA HIS A 231 -11.78 -8.75 4.14
C HIS A 231 -11.52 -8.77 2.63
N THR A 232 -12.51 -8.35 1.85
CA THR A 232 -12.36 -8.06 0.42
C THR A 232 -12.82 -6.63 0.13
N GLY A 233 -11.97 -5.86 -0.54
CA GLY A 233 -12.22 -4.43 -0.77
C GLY A 233 -11.55 -3.89 -2.02
N GLN A 234 -11.79 -2.60 -2.26
CA GLN A 234 -11.15 -1.83 -3.32
C GLN A 234 -10.64 -0.50 -2.75
N LEU A 235 -9.49 -0.08 -3.24
CA LEU A 235 -8.77 1.13 -2.86
C LEU A 235 -8.94 2.16 -3.97
N PHE A 236 -9.44 3.33 -3.64
CA PHE A 236 -9.87 4.34 -4.60
C PHE A 236 -8.98 5.58 -4.56
N PHE A 237 -8.99 6.35 -5.65
CA PHE A 237 -8.09 7.49 -5.85
C PHE A 237 -8.88 8.79 -5.98
N ALA A 238 -8.44 9.82 -5.26
CA ALA A 238 -9.06 11.15 -5.34
C ALA A 238 -8.92 11.73 -6.75
N GLU A 239 -10.02 12.32 -7.26
CA GLU A 239 -10.14 12.79 -8.65
C GLU A 239 -9.00 13.73 -9.08
N GLU A 240 -8.49 14.59 -8.18
CA GLU A 240 -7.35 15.47 -8.47
C GLU A 240 -6.11 14.69 -8.94
N ALA A 241 -5.79 13.57 -8.28
CA ALA A 241 -4.65 12.74 -8.66
C ALA A 241 -4.89 12.01 -9.98
N VAL A 242 -6.12 11.56 -10.22
CA VAL A 242 -6.49 10.87 -11.45
C VAL A 242 -6.48 11.84 -12.65
N LEU A 243 -6.88 13.09 -12.47
CA LEU A 243 -6.75 14.11 -13.52
C LEU A 243 -5.29 14.45 -13.79
N ALA A 244 -4.46 14.54 -12.74
CA ALA A 244 -3.02 14.77 -12.90
C ALA A 244 -2.33 13.61 -13.62
N SER A 245 -2.70 12.36 -13.35
CA SER A 245 -2.11 11.20 -14.03
C SER A 245 -2.46 11.13 -15.51
N ALA A 246 -3.67 11.57 -15.89
CA ALA A 246 -4.15 11.55 -17.27
C ALA A 246 -3.32 12.40 -18.25
N GLU A 247 -2.52 13.34 -17.75
CA GLU A 247 -1.62 14.17 -18.58
C GLU A 247 -0.24 13.50 -18.83
N VAL A 248 0.05 12.39 -18.15
CA VAL A 248 1.36 11.73 -18.18
C VAL A 248 1.32 10.52 -19.13
N ALA A 249 2.40 10.26 -19.86
CA ALA A 249 2.51 9.03 -20.65
C ALA A 249 2.66 7.80 -19.72
N PRO A 250 2.04 6.64 -20.05
CA PRO A 250 1.21 6.38 -21.23
C PRO A 250 -0.28 6.72 -21.02
N TYR A 251 -0.71 7.15 -19.84
CA TYR A 251 -2.12 7.46 -19.53
C TYR A 251 -2.75 8.44 -20.52
N ASN A 252 -1.99 9.44 -20.97
CA ASN A 252 -2.43 10.44 -21.94
C ASN A 252 -2.69 9.90 -23.36
N THR A 253 -2.36 8.64 -23.64
CA THR A 253 -2.71 7.97 -24.90
C THR A 253 -4.02 7.18 -24.80
N SER A 254 -4.59 7.04 -23.59
CA SER A 254 -5.86 6.33 -23.40
C SER A 254 -7.00 7.10 -24.04
N THR A 255 -7.79 6.42 -24.87
CA THR A 255 -9.05 6.95 -25.44
C THR A 255 -10.27 6.47 -24.67
N THR A 256 -10.08 5.73 -23.58
CA THR A 256 -11.16 5.16 -22.78
C THR A 256 -11.88 6.24 -22.00
N GLU A 257 -13.21 6.26 -22.09
CA GLU A 257 -14.06 7.14 -21.30
C GLU A 257 -13.86 6.87 -19.79
N ARG A 258 -13.66 7.95 -19.02
CA ARG A 258 -13.48 7.87 -17.57
C ARG A 258 -14.81 7.80 -16.84
N THR A 259 -14.84 7.01 -15.79
CA THR A 259 -15.88 7.05 -14.76
C THR A 259 -15.29 7.72 -13.51
N THR A 260 -15.97 8.75 -12.98
CA THR A 260 -15.54 9.43 -11.74
C THR A 260 -15.94 8.60 -10.52
N LEU A 261 -15.39 8.93 -9.34
CA LEU A 261 -15.79 8.30 -8.07
C LEU A 261 -17.31 8.32 -7.86
N ASP A 262 -17.94 9.49 -8.04
CA ASP A 262 -19.38 9.66 -7.81
C ASP A 262 -20.27 8.94 -8.85
N ALA A 263 -19.69 8.50 -9.96
CA ALA A 263 -20.38 7.76 -11.02
C ALA A 263 -20.10 6.25 -10.99
N ASP A 264 -19.17 5.78 -10.15
CA ASP A 264 -18.87 4.36 -10.00
C ASP A 264 -19.79 3.73 -8.96
N GLY A 265 -20.59 2.73 -9.38
CA GLY A 265 -21.53 2.04 -8.51
C GLY A 265 -20.89 1.16 -7.42
N ILE A 266 -19.57 0.95 -7.45
CA ILE A 266 -18.83 0.18 -6.45
C ILE A 266 -18.20 1.08 -5.38
N TYR A 267 -17.89 2.35 -5.69
CA TYR A 267 -17.31 3.25 -4.70
C TYR A 267 -18.35 3.61 -3.62
N PRO A 268 -18.13 3.31 -2.32
CA PRO A 268 -19.16 3.52 -1.30
C PRO A 268 -19.40 4.99 -0.93
N GLY A 269 -18.57 5.93 -1.37
CA GLY A 269 -18.77 7.37 -1.13
C GLY A 269 -18.47 7.89 0.28
N ASN A 270 -17.93 7.05 1.17
CA ASN A 270 -17.66 7.36 2.58
C ASN A 270 -16.16 7.59 2.90
N GLY A 271 -15.39 8.07 1.93
CA GLY A 271 -13.99 8.50 2.13
C GLY A 271 -13.05 7.34 2.46
N ALA A 272 -12.18 7.53 3.46
CA ALA A 272 -11.18 6.52 3.84
C ALA A 272 -11.82 5.20 4.30
N GLN A 273 -12.99 5.25 4.94
CA GLN A 273 -13.74 4.05 5.28
C GLN A 273 -14.13 3.26 4.03
N GLY A 274 -14.41 3.94 2.91
CA GLY A 274 -14.73 3.32 1.63
C GLY A 274 -13.54 2.93 0.77
N GLY A 275 -12.33 2.95 1.33
CA GLY A 275 -11.11 2.64 0.58
C GLY A 275 -10.44 3.85 -0.10
N LEU A 276 -10.90 5.08 0.10
CA LEU A 276 -10.26 6.26 -0.51
C LEU A 276 -8.85 6.49 0.08
N LEU A 277 -7.82 6.36 -0.77
CA LEU A 277 -6.42 6.47 -0.39
C LEU A 277 -6.02 7.91 -0.04
N ASN A 278 -5.15 8.05 0.96
CA ASN A 278 -4.40 9.28 1.18
C ASN A 278 -3.18 9.31 0.25
N LEU A 279 -3.13 10.30 -0.64
CA LEU A 279 -2.11 10.42 -1.69
C LEU A 279 -1.14 11.57 -1.40
N ARG A 280 0.16 11.29 -1.51
CA ARG A 280 1.23 12.29 -1.46
C ARG A 280 2.03 12.26 -2.75
N TYR A 281 2.11 13.40 -3.42
CA TYR A 281 2.93 13.64 -4.60
C TYR A 281 3.18 15.14 -4.74
N ARG A 282 4.15 15.51 -5.58
CA ARG A 282 4.42 16.92 -5.86
C ARG A 282 3.43 17.43 -6.91
N LYS A 283 2.67 18.47 -6.59
CA LYS A 283 1.72 19.09 -7.54
C LYS A 283 2.44 19.53 -8.81
N GLY A 284 1.87 19.20 -9.96
CA GLY A 284 2.49 19.43 -11.28
C GLY A 284 3.72 18.58 -11.60
N LYS A 285 4.03 17.59 -10.74
CA LYS A 285 5.15 16.65 -10.88
C LYS A 285 4.77 15.22 -10.47
N ILE A 286 3.54 14.81 -10.79
CA ILE A 286 3.04 13.47 -10.42
C ILE A 286 3.85 12.37 -11.10
N GLU A 287 4.45 12.64 -12.27
CA GLU A 287 5.32 11.71 -13.01
C GLU A 287 6.60 11.33 -12.23
N LYS A 288 6.92 12.05 -11.14
CA LYS A 288 8.03 11.70 -10.24
C LYS A 288 7.66 10.68 -9.18
N GLY A 289 6.39 10.34 -9.09
CA GLY A 289 5.87 9.25 -8.29
C GLY A 289 4.89 9.69 -7.21
N VAL A 290 4.14 8.70 -6.72
CA VAL A 290 3.06 8.85 -5.74
C VAL A 290 3.33 7.95 -4.54
N THR A 291 3.09 8.45 -3.33
CA THR A 291 2.95 7.61 -2.14
C THR A 291 1.48 7.56 -1.75
N ALA A 292 0.89 6.37 -1.83
CA ALA A 292 -0.48 6.11 -1.42
C ALA A 292 -0.51 5.38 -0.07
N SER A 293 -1.47 5.72 0.78
CA SER A 293 -1.60 5.07 2.09
C SER A 293 -3.04 4.97 2.59
N LEU A 294 -3.34 3.89 3.31
CA LEU A 294 -4.60 3.69 4.02
C LEU A 294 -4.41 2.76 5.22
N THR A 295 -5.21 2.96 6.28
CA THR A 295 -5.40 1.98 7.35
C THR A 295 -6.68 1.23 7.07
N LEU A 296 -6.59 -0.09 6.92
CA LEU A 296 -7.67 -1.04 6.76
C LEU A 296 -8.08 -1.56 8.13
N GLY A 297 -9.32 -1.26 8.54
CA GLY A 297 -9.95 -1.93 9.68
C GLY A 297 -10.62 -3.20 9.18
N VAL A 298 -10.28 -4.35 9.75
CA VAL A 298 -10.82 -5.67 9.38
C VAL A 298 -11.41 -6.38 10.60
N ASP A 299 -12.30 -7.34 10.38
CA ASP A 299 -12.75 -8.30 11.38
C ASP A 299 -12.10 -9.67 11.09
N PRO A 300 -11.01 -10.07 11.79
CA PRO A 300 -10.28 -11.30 11.54
C PRO A 300 -11.06 -12.60 11.80
N ASP A 301 -12.23 -12.53 12.47
CA ASP A 301 -13.07 -13.69 12.73
C ASP A 301 -14.16 -13.87 11.65
N ALA A 302 -14.36 -12.85 10.80
CA ALA A 302 -15.33 -12.88 9.72
C ALA A 302 -14.75 -13.52 8.44
N THR A 303 -15.62 -13.99 7.55
CA THR A 303 -15.23 -14.51 6.23
C THR A 303 -15.93 -13.71 5.13
N HIS A 304 -15.15 -13.12 4.22
CA HIS A 304 -15.64 -12.24 3.17
C HIS A 304 -14.85 -12.45 1.87
N GLU A 305 -15.30 -13.40 1.05
CA GLU A 305 -14.66 -13.75 -0.22
C GLU A 305 -14.91 -12.72 -1.34
N GLY A 306 -15.92 -11.85 -1.16
CA GLY A 306 -16.28 -10.81 -2.13
C GLY A 306 -17.16 -11.28 -3.30
N THR A 307 -17.66 -12.51 -3.24
CA THR A 307 -18.56 -13.14 -4.23
C THR A 307 -20.04 -12.87 -4.00
N ASP A 308 -20.40 -12.44 -2.79
CA ASP A 308 -21.79 -12.44 -2.30
C ASP A 308 -22.45 -11.05 -2.30
N LEU A 309 -21.79 -10.05 -2.92
CA LEU A 309 -22.20 -8.63 -2.99
C LEU A 309 -22.71 -8.26 -4.39
#